data_AF-A0A178XDT9-F1
#
_entry.id   AF-A0A178XDT9-F1
#
_cell.length_a   1.000
_cell.length_b   1.000
_cell.length_c   1.000
_cell.angle_alpha   90.00
_cell.angle_beta   90.00
_cell.angle_gamma   90.00
#
_symmetry.space_group_name_H-M   'P 1'
#
loop_
_entity.id
_entity.type
_entity.pdbx_description
1 polymer ?
#
loop_
_entity_poly.entity_id
_entity_poly.type
_entity_poly.pdbx_seq_one_letter_code
_entity_poly.pdbx_strand_id
1 'polypeptide(L)'
;MLNLARGIRDDLAKMIPKAERLTHLSPPAEDPASKGYNALLSGSGTDASAFGHGLGHIQRERDYVSTLIERLEKALHITQSGDDDAAGAVQNAANSGGGLA
;
A
#
# COMPACT_ATOMS: atom_id res chain seq x y z
N MET A 1 18.14 0.32 -3.95
CA MET A 1 17.09 -0.11 -3.01
C MET A 1 15.77 0.63 -3.22
N LEU A 2 15.71 1.97 -3.23
CA LEU A 2 14.45 2.72 -3.42
C LEU A 2 13.71 2.35 -4.72
N ASN A 3 14.39 2.32 -5.87
CA ASN A 3 13.77 1.95 -7.15
C ASN A 3 13.24 0.50 -7.16
N LEU A 4 13.93 -0.42 -6.48
CA LEU A 4 13.47 -1.80 -6.33
C LEU A 4 12.19 -1.85 -5.50
N ALA A 5 12.14 -1.13 -4.36
CA ALA A 5 10.95 -1.07 -3.52
C ALA A 5 9.74 -0.48 -4.28
N ARG A 6 9.95 0.58 -5.08
CA ARG A 6 8.91 1.15 -5.96
C ARG A 6 8.39 0.12 -6.97
N GLY A 7 9.29 -0.59 -7.64
CA GLY A 7 8.90 -1.67 -8.57
C GLY A 7 8.06 -2.75 -7.89
N ILE A 8 8.49 -3.23 -6.72
CA ILE A 8 7.75 -4.23 -5.94
C ILE A 8 6.36 -3.71 -5.54
N ARG A 9 6.24 -2.48 -5.03
CA ARG A 9 4.94 -1.86 -4.70
C ARG A 9 4.02 -1.83 -5.90
N ASP A 10 4.53 -1.46 -7.07
CA ASP A 10 3.73 -1.34 -8.28
C ASP A 10 3.26 -2.70 -8.79
N ASP A 11 4.08 -3.74 -8.67
CA ASP A 11 3.70 -5.09 -9.04
C ASP A 11 2.66 -5.68 -8.06
N LEU A 12 2.80 -5.43 -6.76
CA LEU A 12 1.78 -5.74 -5.75
C LEU A 12 0.46 -5.01 -6.06
N ALA A 13 0.51 -3.72 -6.39
CA ALA A 13 -0.67 -2.94 -6.76
C ALA A 13 -1.37 -3.50 -8.01
N LYS A 14 -0.62 -3.95 -9.02
CA LYS A 14 -1.17 -4.61 -10.22
C LYS A 14 -1.81 -5.98 -9.92
N MET A 15 -1.39 -6.65 -8.86
CA MET A 15 -1.93 -7.96 -8.47
C MET A 15 -3.27 -7.84 -7.72
N ILE A 16 -3.50 -6.76 -6.98
CA ILE A 16 -4.72 -6.56 -6.16
C ILE A 16 -6.02 -6.77 -6.96
N PRO A 17 -6.25 -6.13 -8.14
CA PRO A 17 -7.50 -6.32 -8.87
C PRO A 17 -7.73 -7.77 -9.35
N LYS A 18 -6.66 -8.53 -9.58
CA LYS A 18 -6.76 -9.95 -9.96
C LYS A 18 -7.14 -10.78 -8.74
N ALA A 19 -6.54 -10.51 -7.58
CA ALA A 19 -6.85 -11.17 -6.33
C ALA A 19 -8.29 -10.89 -5.87
N GLU A 20 -8.77 -9.64 -5.99
CA GLU A 20 -10.17 -9.27 -5.72
C GLU A 20 -11.15 -10.08 -6.59
N ARG A 21 -10.88 -10.26 -7.88
CA ARG A 21 -11.77 -11.06 -8.74
C ARG A 21 -11.88 -12.51 -8.27
N LEU A 22 -10.82 -13.08 -7.69
CA LEU A 22 -10.84 -14.44 -7.17
C LEU A 22 -11.72 -14.58 -5.91
N THR A 23 -11.97 -13.49 -5.18
CA THR A 23 -12.90 -13.51 -4.03
C THR A 23 -14.38 -13.50 -4.46
N HIS A 24 -14.66 -13.40 -5.76
CA HIS A 24 -16.02 -13.33 -6.31
C HIS A 24 -16.36 -14.50 -7.25
N LEU A 25 -15.64 -15.62 -7.16
CA LEU A 25 -15.94 -16.80 -7.95
C LEU A 25 -17.31 -17.38 -7.62
N SER A 26 -17.99 -17.88 -8.64
CA SER A 26 -19.19 -18.71 -8.49
C SER A 26 -18.84 -20.19 -8.59
N PRO A 27 -19.62 -21.09 -7.97
CA PRO A 27 -19.42 -22.52 -8.13
C PRO A 27 -19.63 -22.93 -9.59
N PRO A 28 -18.87 -23.92 -10.11
CA PRO A 28 -18.98 -24.36 -11.50
C PRO A 28 -20.26 -25.17 -11.77
N ALA A 29 -20.94 -25.66 -10.72
CA ALA A 29 -22.20 -26.38 -10.80
C ALA A 29 -22.99 -26.24 -9.50
N GLU A 30 -24.28 -26.61 -9.55
CA GLU A 30 -25.22 -26.47 -8.42
C GLU A 30 -25.13 -27.62 -7.40
N ASP A 31 -24.30 -28.62 -7.67
CA ASP A 31 -24.13 -29.77 -6.79
C ASP A 31 -23.45 -29.38 -5.46
N PRO A 32 -23.66 -30.17 -4.38
CA PRO A 32 -23.10 -29.85 -3.07
C PRO A 32 -21.57 -29.74 -3.04
N ALA A 33 -20.85 -30.52 -3.85
CA ALA A 33 -19.39 -30.50 -3.85
C ALA A 33 -18.85 -29.22 -4.49
N SER A 34 -19.41 -28.81 -5.63
CA SER A 34 -19.05 -27.55 -6.31
C SER A 34 -19.30 -26.33 -5.43
N LYS A 35 -20.46 -26.27 -4.76
CA LYS A 35 -20.80 -25.20 -3.80
C LYS A 35 -19.88 -25.19 -2.59
N GLY A 36 -19.65 -26.36 -1.98
CA GLY A 36 -18.78 -26.50 -0.82
C GLY A 36 -17.34 -26.08 -1.11
N TYR A 37 -16.78 -26.52 -2.24
CA TYR A 37 -15.43 -26.14 -2.64
C TYR A 37 -15.31 -24.64 -2.95
N ASN A 38 -16.28 -24.06 -3.67
CA ASN A 38 -16.30 -22.62 -3.93
C ASN A 38 -16.38 -21.79 -2.63
N ALA A 39 -17.19 -22.21 -1.65
CA ALA A 39 -17.28 -21.54 -0.35
C ALA A 39 -15.94 -21.47 0.38
N LEU A 40 -15.09 -22.50 0.28
CA LEU A 40 -13.72 -22.48 0.84
C LEU A 40 -12.79 -21.49 0.11
N LEU A 41 -12.99 -21.33 -1.20
CA LEU A 41 -12.15 -20.51 -2.07
C LEU A 41 -12.48 -19.01 -2.01
N SER A 42 -13.73 -18.64 -2.28
CA SER A 42 -14.19 -17.25 -2.38
C SER A 42 -14.94 -16.76 -1.13
N GLY A 43 -15.46 -17.68 -0.31
CA GLY A 43 -16.19 -17.37 0.92
C GLY A 43 -17.71 -17.34 0.70
N SER A 44 -18.46 -17.54 1.77
CA SER A 44 -19.94 -17.49 1.79
C SER A 44 -20.51 -16.35 2.65
N GLY A 45 -19.72 -15.32 2.92
CA GLY A 45 -20.21 -14.08 3.56
C GLY A 45 -19.67 -13.74 4.95
N THR A 46 -18.92 -14.62 5.63
CA THR A 46 -18.43 -14.33 7.01
C THR A 46 -17.05 -14.86 7.40
N ASP A 47 -16.46 -15.83 6.68
CA ASP A 47 -15.14 -16.40 7.02
C ASP A 47 -14.04 -16.02 6.01
N ALA A 48 -12.79 -15.98 6.48
CA ALA A 48 -11.61 -15.72 5.65
C ALA A 48 -11.40 -16.87 4.65
N SER A 49 -11.92 -16.69 3.43
CA SER A 49 -11.71 -17.62 2.32
C SER A 49 -10.26 -17.66 1.87
N ALA A 50 -9.84 -18.73 1.19
CA ALA A 50 -8.45 -18.87 0.74
C ALA A 50 -8.01 -17.68 -0.13
N PHE A 51 -8.86 -17.23 -1.05
CA PHE A 51 -8.58 -16.05 -1.87
C PHE A 51 -8.71 -14.74 -1.10
N GLY A 52 -9.64 -14.64 -0.14
CA GLY A 52 -9.73 -13.49 0.77
C GLY A 52 -8.46 -13.29 1.60
N HIS A 53 -7.89 -14.38 2.13
CA HIS A 53 -6.62 -14.34 2.83
C HIS A 53 -5.46 -13.91 1.90
N GLY A 54 -5.40 -14.46 0.69
CA GLY A 54 -4.40 -14.07 -0.31
C GLY A 54 -4.47 -12.59 -0.68
N LEU A 55 -5.68 -12.05 -0.89
CA LEU A 55 -5.90 -10.63 -1.14
C LEU A 55 -5.40 -9.77 0.02
N GLY A 56 -5.80 -10.09 1.25
CA GLY A 56 -5.37 -9.36 2.44
C GLY A 56 -3.86 -9.40 2.66
N HIS A 57 -3.21 -10.50 2.30
CA HIS A 57 -1.75 -10.63 2.33
C HIS A 57 -1.06 -9.66 1.36
N ILE A 58 -1.47 -9.64 0.09
CA ILE A 58 -0.91 -8.74 -0.93
C ILE A 58 -1.13 -7.27 -0.56
N GLN A 59 -2.30 -6.93 -0.03
CA GLN A 59 -2.60 -5.57 0.44
C GLN A 59 -1.64 -5.16 1.56
N ARG A 60 -1.45 -6.03 2.56
CA ARG A 60 -0.52 -5.77 3.68
C ARG A 60 0.92 -5.63 3.22
N GLU A 61 1.37 -6.47 2.28
CA GLU A 61 2.70 -6.35 1.69
C GLU A 61 2.87 -5.02 0.95
N ARG A 62 1.87 -4.60 0.14
CA ARG A 62 1.90 -3.31 -0.56
C ARG A 62 2.03 -2.15 0.42
N ASP A 63 1.28 -2.18 1.51
CA ASP A 63 1.31 -1.12 2.53
C ASP A 63 2.67 -1.08 3.23
N TYR A 64 3.20 -2.25 3.60
CA TYR A 64 4.55 -2.36 4.18
C TYR A 64 5.62 -1.77 3.26
N VAL A 65 5.62 -2.15 1.98
CA VAL A 65 6.58 -1.64 0.99
C VAL A 65 6.39 -0.14 0.77
N SER A 66 5.16 0.38 0.84
CA SER A 66 4.90 1.82 0.78
C SER A 66 5.55 2.56 1.95
N THR A 67 5.41 2.05 3.19
CA THR A 67 6.11 2.60 4.36
C THR A 67 7.63 2.50 4.22
N LEU A 68 8.16 1.43 3.63
CA LEU A 68 9.59 1.31 3.35
C LEU A 68 10.08 2.37 2.36
N ILE A 69 9.32 2.63 1.29
CA ILE A 69 9.62 3.68 0.30
C ILE A 69 9.70 5.03 1.01
N GLU A 70 8.71 5.39 1.81
CA GLU A 70 8.70 6.67 2.55
C GLU A 70 9.94 6.83 3.45
N ARG A 71 10.33 5.76 4.16
CA ARG A 71 11.53 5.79 5.03
C ARG A 71 12.82 5.92 4.23
N LEU A 72 12.91 5.28 3.07
CA LEU A 72 14.06 5.38 2.17
C LEU A 72 14.16 6.78 1.54
N GLU A 73 13.04 7.37 1.13
CA GLU A 73 12.99 8.74 0.60
C GLU A 73 13.47 9.76 1.65
N LYS A 74 12.99 9.62 2.89
CA LYS A 74 13.46 10.43 4.03
C LYS A 74 14.97 10.29 4.25
N ALA A 75 15.47 9.06 4.31
CA ALA A 75 16.91 8.80 4.54
C ALA A 75 17.82 9.33 3.42
N LEU A 76 17.31 9.35 2.18
CA LEU A 76 18.03 9.87 1.02
C LEU A 76 17.87 11.37 0.83
N HIS A 77 17.17 12.08 1.74
CA HIS A 77 16.80 13.49 1.57
C HIS A 77 16.10 13.79 0.24
N ILE A 78 15.40 12.79 -0.32
CA ILE A 78 14.58 12.94 -1.53
C ILE A 78 13.21 13.54 -1.16
N THR A 79 12.90 13.62 0.14
CA THR A 79 11.74 14.34 0.67
C THR A 79 11.88 15.85 0.49
N GLN A 80 10.81 16.47 -0.03
CA GLN A 80 10.53 17.92 -0.05
C GLN A 80 10.75 18.65 1.28
N SER A 81 10.95 17.94 2.40
CA SER A 81 11.18 18.48 3.74
C SER A 81 12.39 19.41 3.86
N GLY A 82 13.38 19.31 2.97
CA GLY A 82 14.49 20.28 2.95
C GLY A 82 14.02 21.71 2.62
N ASP A 83 13.00 21.85 1.77
CA ASP A 83 12.49 23.17 1.37
C ASP A 83 11.56 23.76 2.43
N ASP A 84 10.76 22.94 3.13
CA ASP A 84 9.88 23.42 4.21
C ASP A 84 10.67 23.85 5.45
N ASP A 85 11.72 23.09 5.83
CA ASP A 85 12.58 23.42 6.96
C ASP A 85 13.47 24.64 6.63
N ALA A 86 13.95 24.76 5.39
CA ALA A 86 14.71 25.93 4.94
C ALA A 86 13.82 27.17 4.80
N ALA A 87 12.59 27.04 4.28
CA ALA A 87 11.62 28.13 4.21
C ALA A 87 11.25 28.62 5.61
N GLY A 88 11.01 27.69 6.56
CA GLY A 88 10.78 28.02 7.96
C GLY A 88 11.98 28.71 8.62
N ALA A 89 13.21 28.25 8.35
CA ALA A 89 14.43 28.87 8.87
C ALA A 89 14.68 30.28 8.28
N VAL A 90 14.48 30.46 6.98
CA VAL A 90 14.61 31.76 6.28
C VAL A 90 13.55 32.74 6.78
N GLN A 91 12.31 32.29 6.98
CA GLN A 91 11.22 33.15 7.46
C GLN A 91 11.41 33.55 8.93
N ASN A 92 11.93 32.66 9.77
CA ASN A 92 12.31 32.98 11.15
C ASN A 92 13.52 33.94 11.21
N ALA A 93 14.52 33.76 10.34
CA ALA A 93 15.66 34.68 10.23
C ALA A 93 15.26 36.07 9.70
N ALA A 94 14.33 36.13 8.73
CA ALA A 94 13.77 37.38 8.23
C ALA A 94 12.98 38.15 9.31
N ASN A 95 12.22 37.43 10.14
CA ASN A 95 11.47 38.03 11.25
C ASN A 95 12.37 38.49 12.42
N SER A 96 13.57 37.92 12.59
CA SER A 96 14.49 38.27 13.66
C SER A 96 15.57 39.29 13.25
N GLY A 97 15.72 39.60 11.96
CA GLY A 97 16.67 40.59 11.43
C GLY A 97 16.13 42.01 11.25
N GLY A 98 14.84 42.25 11.48
CA GLY A 98 14.16 43.53 11.18
C GLY A 98 14.32 44.65 12.22
N GLY A 99 15.43 44.70 12.95
CA GLY A 99 15.57 45.56 14.14
C GLY A 99 16.91 46.26 14.30
N LEU A 100 17.46 46.88 13.24
CA LEU A 100 18.51 47.90 13.36
C LEU A 100 18.45 48.89 12.19
N ALA A 101 17.73 50.00 12.38
CA ALA A 101 18.01 51.33 11.80
C ALA A 101 17.08 52.37 12.45
#